data_AF-A0A971GCE7-F1
#
_entry.id   AF-A0A971GCE7-F1
#
_cell.length_a   1.000
_cell.length_b   1.000
_cell.length_c   1.000
_cell.angle_alpha   90.00
_cell.angle_beta   90.00
_cell.angle_gamma   90.00
#
_symmetry.space_group_name_H-M   'P 1'
#
loop_
_entity.id
_entity.type
_entity.pdbx_description
1 polymer ?
#
loop_
_entity_poly.entity_id
_entity_poly.type
_entity_poly.pdbx_seq_one_letter_code
_entity_poly.pdbx_strand_id
1 'polypeptide(L)'
;MDKLIILLTSITFLIGIVLFFLCKHKPKFLWLVPAAAIIVSGCLVLRDIRLYTVSEPTIARKLAHYFHNDFSMGLYLIYAPIAGIAIIMTIIAYLLNHYRRKLD
;
A
#
# COMPACT_ATOMS: atom_id res chain seq x y z
N MET A 1 11.61 -16.78 3.48
CA MET A 1 10.59 -16.15 2.61
C MET A 1 9.18 -16.36 3.15
N ASP A 2 8.88 -17.50 3.78
CA ASP A 2 7.52 -17.86 4.21
C ASP A 2 6.86 -16.84 5.13
N LYS A 3 7.60 -16.27 6.08
CA LYS A 3 7.10 -15.21 6.97
C LYS A 3 6.65 -13.95 6.22
N LEU A 4 7.35 -13.59 5.14
CA LEU A 4 7.05 -12.40 4.33
C LEU A 4 5.82 -12.66 3.44
N ILE A 5 5.71 -13.88 2.90
CA ILE A 5 4.54 -14.31 2.14
C ILE A 5 3.29 -14.33 3.04
N ILE A 6 3.39 -14.90 4.25
CA ILE A 6 2.31 -14.93 5.24
C ILE A 6 1.89 -13.51 5.64
N LEU A 7 2.86 -12.62 5.87
CA LEU A 7 2.58 -11.22 6.17
C LEU A 7 1.82 -10.54 5.02
N LEU A 8 2.32 -10.66 3.78
CA LEU A 8 1.70 -10.01 2.62
C LEU A 8 0.29 -10.55 2.33
N THR A 9 0.09 -11.86 2.45
CA THR A 9 -1.23 -12.48 2.29
C THR A 9 -2.19 -12.04 3.39
N SER A 10 -1.76 -11.99 4.65
CA SER A 10 -2.60 -11.51 5.76
C SER A 10 -3.03 -10.05 5.58
N ILE A 11 -2.13 -9.16 5.16
CA ILE A 11 -2.43 -7.76 4.90
C ILE A 11 -3.39 -7.62 3.72
N THR A 12 -3.15 -8.36 2.64
CA THR A 12 -4.02 -8.38 1.46
C THR A 12 -5.44 -8.83 1.82
N PHE A 13 -5.56 -9.88 2.63
CA PHE A 13 -6.83 -10.38 3.11
C PHE A 13 -7.57 -9.34 3.96
N LEU A 14 -6.86 -8.66 4.86
CA LEU A 14 -7.42 -7.59 5.69
C LEU A 14 -7.94 -6.42 4.83
N ILE A 15 -7.17 -5.99 3.82
CA ILE A 15 -7.60 -4.95 2.87
C ILE A 15 -8.87 -5.38 2.14
N GLY A 16 -8.96 -6.65 1.73
CA GLY A 16 -10.15 -7.22 1.11
C GLY A 16 -11.39 -7.16 2.02
N ILE A 17 -11.26 -7.52 3.30
CA ILE A 17 -12.35 -7.44 4.29
C ILE A 17 -12.83 -5.99 4.45
N VAL A 18 -11.91 -5.04 4.63
CA VAL A 18 -12.23 -3.63 4.80
C VAL A 18 -12.95 -3.08 3.57
N LEU A 19 -12.46 -3.40 2.36
CA LEU A 19 -13.10 -3.00 1.11
C LEU A 19 -14.49 -3.60 0.94
N PHE A 20 -14.67 -4.88 1.28
CA PHE A 20 -15.98 -5.52 1.22
C PHE A 20 -17.00 -4.83 2.14
N PHE A 21 -16.60 -4.54 3.38
CA PHE A 21 -17.44 -3.84 4.34
C PHE A 21 -17.81 -2.42 3.88
N LEU A 22 -16.81 -1.67 3.38
CA LEU A 22 -17.03 -0.32 2.83
C LEU A 22 -17.92 -0.35 1.58
N CYS A 23 -17.71 -1.30 0.68
CA CYS A 23 -18.53 -1.47 -0.52
C CYS A 23 -20.01 -1.71 -0.16
N LYS A 24 -20.27 -2.55 0.86
CA LYS A 24 -21.62 -2.88 1.31
C LYS A 24 -22.31 -1.73 2.04
N HIS A 25 -21.62 -1.03 2.94
CA HIS A 25 -22.24 -0.07 3.85
C HIS A 25 -22.07 1.39 3.44
N LYS A 26 -20.90 1.77 2.90
CA LYS A 26 -20.54 3.16 2.60
C LYS A 26 -19.60 3.26 1.38
N PRO A 27 -20.09 2.96 0.16
CA PRO A 27 -19.25 2.91 -1.04
C PRO A 27 -18.59 4.26 -1.41
N LYS A 28 -19.11 5.38 -0.89
CA LYS A 28 -18.49 6.71 -1.05
C LYS A 28 -17.06 6.78 -0.48
N PHE A 29 -16.74 5.91 0.49
CA PHE A 29 -15.45 5.90 1.18
C PHE A 29 -14.46 4.86 0.63
N LEU A 30 -14.79 4.18 -0.48
CA LEU A 30 -13.89 3.19 -1.09
C LEU A 30 -12.50 3.79 -1.41
N TRP A 31 -12.45 5.04 -1.85
CA TRP A 31 -11.20 5.75 -2.17
C TRP A 31 -10.31 6.06 -0.97
N LEU A 32 -10.81 5.98 0.26
CA LEU A 32 -9.96 6.17 1.46
C LEU A 32 -8.97 5.04 1.66
N VAL A 33 -9.30 3.82 1.21
CA VAL A 33 -8.42 2.65 1.36
C VAL A 33 -7.10 2.81 0.60
N PRO A 34 -7.09 3.12 -0.72
CA PRO A 34 -5.84 3.32 -1.45
C PRO A 34 -5.12 4.59 -0.99
N ALA A 35 -5.85 5.66 -0.62
CA ALA A 35 -5.25 6.87 -0.07
C ALA A 35 -4.47 6.59 1.23
N ALA A 36 -5.08 5.85 2.16
CA ALA A 36 -4.44 5.44 3.41
C ALA A 36 -3.23 4.53 3.15
N ALA A 37 -3.35 3.58 2.22
CA ALA A 37 -2.24 2.68 1.86
C ALA A 37 -1.03 3.45 1.29
N ILE A 38 -1.26 4.45 0.44
CA ILE A 38 -0.19 5.30 -0.11
C ILE A 38 0.46 6.15 0.99
N ILE A 39 -0.33 6.77 1.86
CA ILE A 39 0.18 7.60 2.96
C ILE A 39 1.05 6.77 3.91
N VAL A 40 0.53 5.62 4.36
CA VAL A 40 1.27 4.72 5.26
C VAL A 40 2.56 4.22 4.60
N SER A 41 2.47 3.81 3.32
CA SER A 41 3.65 3.39 2.55
C SER A 41 4.70 4.50 2.45
N GLY A 42 4.28 5.73 2.14
CA GLY A 42 5.17 6.89 2.11
C GLY A 42 5.82 7.19 3.46
N CYS A 43 5.06 7.12 4.56
CA CYS A 43 5.60 7.28 5.91
C CYS A 43 6.64 6.21 6.26
N LEU A 44 6.41 4.96 5.86
CA LEU A 44 7.36 3.86 6.09
C LEU A 44 8.65 4.07 5.28
N VAL A 45 8.54 4.49 4.01
CA VAL A 45 9.71 4.84 3.19
C VAL A 45 10.53 5.96 3.82
N LEU A 46 9.88 7.04 4.29
CA LEU A 46 10.57 8.15 4.96
C LEU A 46 11.24 7.70 6.27
N ARG A 47 10.60 6.79 7.01
CA ARG A 47 11.17 6.20 8.23
C ARG A 47 12.40 5.35 7.91
N ASP A 48 12.34 4.52 6.87
CA ASP A 48 13.45 3.66 6.46
C ASP A 48 14.65 4.50 6.00
N ILE A 49 14.41 5.55 5.19
CA ILE A 49 15.43 6.52 4.79
C ILE A 49 16.05 7.19 6.02
N ARG A 50 15.25 7.58 7.04
CA ARG A 50 15.76 8.20 8.26
C ARG A 50 16.64 7.24 9.08
N LEU A 51 16.18 6.01 9.31
CA LEU A 51 16.86 5.02 10.16
C LEU A 51 18.17 4.50 9.56
N TYR A 52 18.26 4.43 8.24
CA TYR A 52 19.45 3.92 7.55
C TYR A 52 20.64 4.90 7.57
N THR A 53 20.42 6.16 7.96
CA THR A 53 21.34 7.27 7.64
C THR A 53 22.15 7.81 8.82
N VAL A 54 23.21 7.10 9.22
CA VAL A 54 24.20 7.64 10.18
C VAL A 54 25.32 8.44 9.47
N SER A 55 25.56 8.27 8.16
CA SER A 55 26.81 8.76 7.52
C SER A 55 26.69 9.83 6.42
N GLU A 56 25.50 10.15 5.88
CA GLU A 56 25.39 11.15 4.79
C GLU A 56 24.73 12.48 5.22
N PRO A 57 25.21 13.64 4.74
CA PRO A 57 24.71 14.95 5.18
C PRO A 57 23.49 15.48 4.39
N THR A 58 23.28 15.10 3.13
CA THR A 58 22.24 15.69 2.27
C THR A 58 21.08 14.74 1.94
N ILE A 59 19.85 15.23 2.06
CA ILE A 59 18.60 14.46 1.85
C ILE A 59 18.52 13.89 0.42
N ALA A 60 18.97 14.65 -0.59
CA ALA A 60 18.95 14.21 -1.98
C ALA A 60 19.88 13.00 -2.23
N ARG A 61 21.05 12.99 -1.59
CA ARG A 61 22.06 11.92 -1.74
C ARG A 61 21.63 10.66 -0.98
N LYS A 62 20.99 10.85 0.18
CA LYS A 62 20.30 9.77 0.93
C LYS A 62 19.23 9.07 0.11
N LEU A 63 18.41 9.84 -0.62
CA LEU A 63 17.38 9.27 -1.49
C LEU A 63 18.01 8.46 -2.63
N ALA A 64 19.02 9.03 -3.29
CA ALA A 64 19.74 8.34 -4.35
C ALA A 64 20.35 7.02 -3.84
N HIS A 65 21.00 7.02 -2.66
CA HIS A 65 21.56 5.81 -2.08
C HIS A 65 20.52 4.76 -1.69
N TYR A 66 19.36 5.19 -1.17
CA TYR A 66 18.27 4.28 -0.82
C TYR A 66 17.74 3.53 -2.05
N PHE A 67 17.60 4.21 -3.19
CA PHE A 67 17.11 3.62 -4.44
C PHE A 67 18.18 2.91 -5.27
N HIS A 68 19.46 3.29 -5.15
CA HIS A 68 20.54 2.77 -5.99
C HIS A 68 21.17 1.47 -5.46
N ASN A 69 20.98 1.13 -4.18
CA ASN A 69 21.80 0.09 -3.52
C ASN A 69 21.02 -1.18 -3.11
N ASP A 70 19.91 -1.51 -3.78
CA ASP A 70 19.00 -2.63 -3.43
C ASP A 70 18.42 -2.61 -1.99
N PHE A 71 18.77 -1.61 -1.19
CA PHE A 71 18.33 -1.43 0.20
C PHE A 71 16.87 -1.01 0.33
N SER A 72 16.25 -0.54 -0.75
CA SER A 72 14.81 -0.27 -0.89
C SER A 72 13.95 -1.55 -0.89
N MET A 73 14.49 -2.65 -0.37
CA MET A 73 13.84 -3.96 -0.31
C MET A 73 12.45 -3.88 0.36
N GLY A 74 12.28 -3.06 1.40
CA GLY A 74 10.97 -2.83 2.04
C GLY A 74 9.95 -2.14 1.13
N LEU A 75 10.38 -1.16 0.33
CA LEU A 75 9.52 -0.46 -0.62
C LEU A 75 9.07 -1.40 -1.74
N TYR A 76 9.99 -2.14 -2.34
CA TYR A 76 9.67 -3.01 -3.48
C TYR A 76 8.96 -4.31 -3.08
N LEU A 77 9.29 -4.91 -1.93
CA LEU A 77 8.67 -6.18 -1.52
C LEU A 77 7.42 -6.02 -0.66
N ILE A 78 7.23 -4.88 0.01
CA ILE A 78 6.16 -4.73 1.00
C ILE A 78 5.29 -3.53 0.67
N TYR A 79 5.84 -2.31 0.63
CA TYR A 79 5.01 -1.10 0.59
C TYR A 79 4.34 -0.88 -0.79
N ALA A 80 5.09 -1.03 -1.88
CA ALA A 80 4.56 -0.89 -3.23
C ALA A 80 3.54 -1.98 -3.59
N PRO A 81 3.77 -3.27 -3.27
CA PRO A 81 2.75 -4.32 -3.46
C PRO A 81 1.47 -4.04 -2.67
N ILE A 82 1.57 -3.60 -1.40
CA ILE A 82 0.39 -3.28 -0.59
C ILE A 82 -0.41 -2.12 -1.20
N ALA A 83 0.26 -1.04 -1.61
CA ALA A 83 -0.38 0.11 -2.24
C ALA A 83 -1.03 -0.30 -3.59
N GLY A 84 -0.32 -1.07 -4.42
CA GLY A 84 -0.82 -1.56 -5.70
C GLY A 84 -2.05 -2.45 -5.55
N ILE A 85 -2.00 -3.43 -4.63
CA ILE A 85 -3.13 -4.32 -4.33
C ILE A 85 -4.33 -3.52 -3.82
N ALA A 86 -4.13 -2.55 -2.92
CA ALA A 86 -5.20 -1.69 -2.42
C ALA A 86 -5.88 -0.92 -3.55
N ILE A 87 -5.12 -0.36 -4.50
CA ILE A 87 -5.67 0.35 -5.67
C ILE A 87 -6.48 -0.60 -6.55
N ILE A 88 -5.89 -1.75 -6.95
CA ILE A 88 -6.55 -2.73 -7.83
C ILE A 88 -7.85 -3.22 -7.20
N MET A 89 -7.81 -3.63 -5.93
CA MET A 89 -8.98 -4.13 -5.22
C MET A 89 -10.06 -3.04 -5.07
N THR A 90 -9.67 -1.78 -4.90
CA THR A 90 -10.63 -0.66 -4.85
C THR A 90 -11.30 -0.42 -6.19
N ILE A 91 -10.55 -0.51 -7.29
CA ILE A 91 -11.10 -0.40 -8.65
C ILE A 91 -12.11 -1.53 -8.90
N ILE A 92 -11.76 -2.78 -8.56
CA ILE A 92 -12.66 -3.93 -8.69
C ILE A 92 -13.92 -3.73 -7.85
N ALA A 93 -13.77 -3.33 -6.57
CA ALA A 93 -14.91 -3.08 -5.69
C ALA A 93 -15.82 -1.95 -6.20
N TYR A 94 -15.23 -0.89 -6.77
CA TYR A 94 -15.97 0.21 -7.38
C TYR A 94 -16.77 -0.24 -8.60
N LEU A 95 -16.14 -1.01 -9.50
CA LEU A 95 -16.80 -1.58 -10.68
C LEU A 95 -17.96 -2.49 -10.26
N LEU A 96 -17.74 -3.42 -9.32
CA LEU A 96 -18.78 -4.31 -8.81
C LEU A 96 -19.97 -3.53 -8.22
N ASN A 97 -19.70 -2.49 -7.43
CA ASN A 97 -20.77 -1.64 -6.88
C ASN A 97 -21.52 -0.87 -7.98
N HIS A 98 -20.82 -0.41 -9.02
CA HIS A 98 -21.44 0.25 -10.17
C HIS A 98 -22.36 -0.70 -10.95
N TYR A 99 -21.91 -1.93 -11.23
CA TYR A 99 -22.73 -2.96 -11.88
C TYR A 99 -23.95 -3.33 -11.05
N ARG A 100 -23.78 -3.56 -9.75
CA ARG A 100 -24.89 -3.91 -8.85
C ARG A 100 -25.99 -2.86 -8.86
N ARG A 101 -25.62 -1.57 -8.79
CA ARG A 101 -26.59 -0.45 -8.86
C ARG A 101 -27.30 -0.29 -10.20
N LYS A 102 -26.81 -0.91 -11.27
CA LYS A 102 -27.46 -0.94 -12.58
C LYS A 102 -28.42 -2.12 -12.75
N LEU A 103 -28.25 -3.16 -11.93
CA LEU A 103 -29.07 -4.37 -11.91
C LEU A 103 -30.28 -4.24 -10.97
N ASP A 104 -30.14 -3.44 -9.91
CA ASP A 104 -31.22 -2.98 -9.03
C ASP A 104 -31.97 -1.78 -9.66
#